data_AF-I2NGT0-F1
#
_entry.id   AF-I2NGT0-F1
#
_cell.length_a   1.000
_cell.length_b   1.000
_cell.length_c   1.000
_cell.angle_alpha   90.00
_cell.angle_beta   90.00
_cell.angle_gamma   90.00
#
_symmetry.space_group_name_H-M   'P 1'
#
loop_
_entity.id
_entity.type
_entity.pdbx_description
1 polymer ?
#
loop_
_entity_poly.entity_id
_entity_poly.type
_entity_poly.pdbx_seq_one_letter_code
_entity_poly.pdbx_strand_id
1 'polypeptide(L)'
;NLVTGHIDYRPWTTTDDTFDAVTSPVIKGYTADKLVVPAVSGVKAGDADRVEIVTYVKDAQKAIIKYVNEKGNVELSRDAVAGKSGEAIDYSTVAKISSYKRQGYELVNDGFTNSVNKNFDFDASVDQEFVVTLRERIEPIDPDKPTPTPDKPVDPNDPDTPKWPDPVKDIVNKETVTRTIHYVYEDGSKAKDDVTETLYFKRFAYVNLVTGHVEYRQWTSNDRTFDSVLTPTIKGYTADKNMIPAVTGVEPTAPDIEETVTYVKDAQKAIIKYVNEKGNVELSRDEVLGKSGDAINYSTATKISSYKRQGYELVSDGFTSASNKNFDFDTAFDQEFTV
;
A
#
# COMPACT_ATOMS: atom_id res chain seq x y z
N ASN A 1 57.29 21.51 106.60
CA ASN A 1 56.53 21.05 107.77
C ASN A 1 55.85 19.73 107.38
N LEU A 2 56.53 18.59 107.61
CA LEU A 2 56.12 17.23 107.20
C LEU A 2 55.05 16.63 108.14
N VAL A 3 54.15 17.46 108.69
CA VAL A 3 53.24 17.08 109.78
C VAL A 3 51.75 17.10 109.37
N THR A 4 51.40 17.55 108.15
CA THR A 4 50.00 17.52 107.66
C THR A 4 49.78 16.81 106.32
N GLY A 5 50.85 16.38 105.63
CA GLY A 5 50.71 15.74 104.30
C GLY A 5 50.08 16.61 103.21
N HIS A 6 49.95 17.92 103.44
CA HIS A 6 49.31 18.85 102.49
C HIS A 6 50.21 19.06 101.27
N ILE A 7 49.67 18.77 100.09
CA ILE A 7 50.32 19.00 98.81
C ILE A 7 49.61 20.18 98.15
N ASP A 8 50.35 21.27 97.93
CA ASP A 8 49.91 22.39 97.11
C ASP A 8 50.33 22.16 95.66
N TYR A 9 49.35 22.03 94.77
CA TYR A 9 49.58 21.98 93.33
C TYR A 9 49.56 23.41 92.76
N ARG A 10 50.51 23.71 91.87
CA ARG A 10 50.47 24.95 91.07
C ARG A 10 49.34 24.85 90.04
N PRO A 11 48.76 25.98 89.57
CA PRO A 11 47.80 25.96 88.47
C PRO A 11 48.38 25.28 87.24
N TRP A 12 47.55 24.52 86.52
CA TRP A 12 47.92 23.97 85.23
C TRP A 12 48.29 25.10 84.26
N THR A 13 49.39 24.94 83.54
CA THR A 13 49.82 25.84 82.46
C THR A 13 49.70 25.12 81.13
N THR A 14 49.15 25.78 80.12
CA THR A 14 49.10 25.26 78.75
C THR A 14 49.83 26.17 77.79
N THR A 15 50.37 25.59 76.71
CA THR A 15 50.95 26.31 75.57
C THR A 15 49.92 26.56 74.48
N ASP A 16 48.77 25.90 74.55
CA ASP A 16 47.65 25.99 73.61
C ASP A 16 46.36 25.64 74.35
N ASP A 17 45.42 26.58 74.40
CA ASP A 17 44.11 26.40 75.02
C ASP A 17 42.99 26.37 73.97
N THR A 18 43.34 26.07 72.72
CA THR A 18 42.42 26.09 71.58
C THR A 18 42.25 24.71 70.95
N PHE A 19 41.01 24.37 70.60
CA PHE A 19 40.72 23.37 69.59
C PHE A 19 40.56 24.09 68.26
N ASP A 20 41.35 23.70 67.25
CA ASP A 20 41.28 24.25 65.91
C ASP A 20 39.95 23.93 65.22
N ALA A 21 39.57 24.79 64.27
CA ALA A 21 38.42 24.51 63.41
C ALA A 21 38.73 23.35 62.47
N VAL A 22 37.78 22.42 62.34
CA VAL A 22 37.93 21.24 61.47
C VAL A 22 36.93 21.34 60.34
N THR A 23 37.41 21.34 59.09
CA THR A 23 36.53 21.24 57.91
C THR A 23 36.09 19.80 57.74
N SER A 24 34.79 19.59 57.56
CA SER A 24 34.23 18.26 57.34
C SER A 24 34.68 17.70 56.00
N PRO A 25 35.13 16.43 55.95
CA PRO A 25 35.48 15.76 54.70
C PRO A 25 34.35 15.83 53.65
N VAL A 26 34.71 16.00 52.38
CA VAL A 26 33.75 15.89 51.29
C VAL A 26 33.53 14.40 51.00
N ILE A 27 32.28 13.94 51.12
CA ILE A 27 31.87 12.58 50.76
C ILE A 27 30.96 12.65 49.54
N LYS A 28 31.32 11.95 48.45
CA LYS A 28 30.58 12.05 47.18
C LYS A 28 29.12 11.61 47.35
N GLY A 29 28.18 12.49 46.98
CA GLY A 29 26.73 12.29 47.11
C GLY A 29 26.21 12.40 48.55
N TYR A 30 26.97 13.05 49.44
CA TYR A 30 26.52 13.39 50.78
C TYR A 30 26.92 14.82 51.16
N THR A 31 26.01 15.51 51.82
CA THR A 31 26.24 16.82 52.42
C THR A 31 26.35 16.67 53.94
N ALA A 32 27.45 17.19 54.51
CA ALA A 32 27.60 17.28 55.96
C ALA A 32 26.64 18.32 56.54
N ASP A 33 25.99 18.01 57.66
CA ASP A 33 25.15 18.96 58.40
C ASP A 33 25.96 20.15 58.94
N LYS A 34 27.24 19.92 59.24
CA LYS A 34 28.24 20.92 59.61
C LYS A 34 29.38 20.87 58.60
N LEU A 35 29.55 21.90 57.77
CA LEU A 35 30.69 21.99 56.84
C LEU A 35 32.02 22.26 57.55
N VAL A 36 31.95 22.96 58.69
CA VAL A 36 33.09 23.24 59.56
C VAL A 36 32.63 23.12 61.00
N VAL A 37 33.36 22.36 61.81
CA VAL A 37 33.27 22.41 63.26
C VAL A 37 34.15 23.59 63.72
N PRO A 38 33.57 24.64 64.34
CA PRO A 38 34.32 25.86 64.64
C PRO A 38 35.37 25.63 65.73
N ALA A 39 36.40 26.47 65.73
CA ALA A 39 37.42 26.48 66.78
C ALA A 39 36.82 26.84 68.14
N VAL A 40 37.39 26.30 69.21
CA VAL A 40 36.99 26.57 70.60
C VAL A 40 38.21 27.00 71.39
N SER A 41 38.22 28.22 71.93
CA SER A 41 39.34 28.77 72.71
C SER A 41 39.05 28.82 74.20
N GLY A 42 40.10 28.86 75.02
CA GLY A 42 40.00 29.04 76.46
C GLY A 42 39.69 27.75 77.22
N VAL A 43 40.09 26.59 76.68
CA VAL A 43 39.93 25.28 77.31
C VAL A 43 40.85 25.17 78.53
N LYS A 44 40.28 24.74 79.66
CA LYS A 44 40.98 24.65 80.93
C LYS A 44 41.22 23.21 81.35
N ALA A 45 42.28 23.00 82.12
CA ALA A 45 42.55 21.70 82.71
C ALA A 45 41.42 21.29 83.66
N GLY A 46 40.85 20.10 83.43
CA GLY A 46 39.70 19.58 84.15
C GLY A 46 38.35 19.83 83.47
N ASP A 47 38.32 20.55 82.35
CA ASP A 47 37.13 20.59 81.48
C ASP A 47 36.79 19.19 80.98
N ALA A 48 35.50 18.91 80.80
CA ALA A 48 35.04 17.66 80.23
C ALA A 48 35.40 17.57 78.73
N ASP A 49 35.63 16.35 78.24
CA ASP A 49 35.87 16.11 76.82
C ASP A 49 34.71 16.64 75.96
N ARG A 50 35.05 17.30 74.85
CA ARG A 50 34.08 17.80 73.88
C ARG A 50 33.95 16.79 72.73
N VAL A 51 32.72 16.35 72.47
CA VAL A 51 32.40 15.46 71.35
C VAL A 51 31.51 16.21 70.36
N GLU A 52 31.99 16.38 69.13
CA GLU A 52 31.22 16.95 68.02
C GLU A 52 30.89 15.85 67.02
N ILE A 53 29.59 15.63 66.80
CA ILE A 53 29.10 14.69 65.79
C ILE A 53 28.78 15.50 64.52
N VAL A 54 29.31 15.04 63.39
CA VAL A 54 28.97 15.49 62.05
C VAL A 54 28.22 14.36 61.35
N THR A 55 27.02 14.66 60.87
CA THR A 55 26.16 13.71 60.17
C THR A 55 26.12 14.04 58.68
N TYR A 56 26.22 13.01 57.86
CA TYR A 56 26.15 13.13 56.41
C TYR A 56 24.78 12.71 55.91
N VAL A 57 24.12 13.61 55.17
CA VAL A 57 22.83 13.35 54.54
C VAL A 57 23.07 13.14 53.04
N LYS A 58 22.48 12.08 52.47
CA LYS A 58 22.56 11.85 51.03
C LYS A 58 22.01 13.04 50.25
N ASP A 59 22.70 13.42 49.20
CA ASP A 59 22.29 14.52 48.34
C ASP A 59 21.01 14.17 47.58
N ALA A 60 20.19 15.19 47.33
CA ALA A 60 19.03 15.07 46.45
C ALA A 60 19.49 14.86 45.00
N GLN A 61 18.82 13.96 44.30
CA GLN A 61 19.15 13.53 42.95
C GLN A 61 17.92 13.53 42.05
N LYS A 62 18.15 13.60 40.75
CA LYS A 62 17.10 13.59 39.74
C LYS A 62 17.53 12.79 38.51
N ALA A 63 16.65 11.88 38.09
CA ALA A 63 16.81 11.07 36.89
C ALA A 63 15.75 11.49 35.85
N ILE A 64 16.14 11.55 34.58
CA ILE A 64 15.30 11.85 33.43
C ILE A 64 15.17 10.61 32.57
N ILE A 65 13.93 10.20 32.30
CA ILE A 65 13.63 9.17 31.31
C ILE A 65 13.07 9.87 30.07
N LYS A 66 13.85 9.89 28.99
CA LYS A 66 13.55 10.61 27.76
C LYS A 66 13.09 9.64 26.69
N TYR A 67 11.90 9.88 26.13
CA TYR A 67 11.36 9.12 25.01
C TYR A 67 11.62 9.89 23.72
N VAL A 68 12.35 9.28 22.79
CA VAL A 68 12.77 9.93 21.54
C VAL A 68 12.40 9.08 20.32
N ASN A 69 12.34 9.72 19.17
CA ASN A 69 12.22 9.00 17.90
C ASN A 69 13.49 8.20 17.56
N GLU A 70 13.42 7.36 16.52
CA GLU A 70 14.51 6.46 16.11
C GLU A 70 15.85 7.17 15.86
N LYS A 71 15.78 8.40 15.34
CA LYS A 71 16.96 9.23 15.02
C LYS A 71 17.52 9.96 16.26
N GLY A 72 16.82 9.90 17.40
CA GLY A 72 17.19 10.61 18.63
C GLY A 72 17.09 12.14 18.56
N ASN A 73 16.57 12.69 17.46
CA ASN A 73 16.56 14.13 17.20
C ASN A 73 15.21 14.78 17.56
N VAL A 74 14.17 14.00 17.80
CA VAL A 74 12.87 14.47 18.29
C VAL A 74 12.57 13.81 19.62
N GLU A 75 12.30 14.64 20.63
CA GLU A 75 11.77 14.18 21.90
C GLU A 75 10.25 14.10 21.83
N LEU A 76 9.73 12.92 22.14
CA LEU A 76 8.30 12.63 22.15
C LEU A 76 7.68 12.95 23.52
N SER A 77 8.41 12.64 24.61
CA SER A 77 8.10 13.06 25.96
C SER A 77 9.29 12.81 26.88
N ARG A 78 9.20 13.29 28.13
CA ARG A 78 10.11 12.92 29.21
C ARG A 78 9.36 12.77 30.53
N ASP A 79 9.91 11.94 31.40
CA ASP A 79 9.50 11.80 32.79
C ASP A 79 10.71 12.11 33.70
N ALA A 80 10.45 12.62 34.90
CA ALA A 80 11.48 12.96 35.87
C ALA A 80 11.19 12.28 37.22
N VAL A 81 12.21 11.68 37.81
CA VAL A 81 12.12 10.97 39.10
C VAL A 81 13.13 11.60 40.05
N ALA A 82 12.68 12.05 41.21
CA ALA A 82 13.54 12.57 42.26
C ALA A 82 13.85 11.47 43.28
N GLY A 83 15.04 11.51 43.87
CA GLY A 83 15.45 10.59 44.93
C GLY A 83 16.72 11.07 45.62
N LYS A 84 17.46 10.17 46.25
CA LYS A 84 18.75 10.50 46.88
C LYS A 84 19.87 9.63 46.35
N SER A 85 21.10 10.10 46.51
CA SER A 85 22.28 9.40 46.02
C SER A 85 22.35 7.92 46.43
N GLY A 86 22.59 7.07 45.43
CA GLY A 86 22.70 5.62 45.57
C GLY A 86 21.39 4.86 45.83
N GLU A 87 20.24 5.55 45.96
CA GLU A 87 18.92 4.88 46.05
C GLU A 87 18.47 4.35 44.69
N ALA A 88 17.63 3.31 44.69
CA ALA A 88 17.04 2.80 43.45
C ALA A 88 16.05 3.82 42.86
N ILE A 89 16.06 3.95 41.53
CA ILE A 89 15.09 4.74 40.78
C ILE A 89 13.84 3.87 40.61
N ASP A 90 12.82 4.15 41.42
CA ASP A 90 11.53 3.46 41.36
C ASP A 90 10.71 3.97 40.15
N TYR A 91 11.01 3.41 38.99
CA TYR A 91 10.41 3.77 37.72
C TYR A 91 10.22 2.55 36.82
N SER A 92 9.21 2.59 35.96
CA SER A 92 8.99 1.58 34.92
C SER A 92 8.54 2.24 33.63
N THR A 93 9.18 1.84 32.53
CA THR A 93 8.87 2.32 31.17
C THR A 93 7.65 1.64 30.56
N VAL A 94 7.18 0.52 31.15
CA VAL A 94 6.15 -0.37 30.57
C VAL A 94 4.89 0.40 30.17
N ALA A 95 4.29 1.17 31.08
CA ALA A 95 3.03 1.86 30.82
C ALA A 95 3.15 2.92 29.70
N LYS A 96 4.28 3.64 29.66
CA LYS A 96 4.52 4.66 28.64
C LYS A 96 4.77 4.01 27.27
N ILE A 97 5.56 2.94 27.22
CA ILE A 97 5.80 2.17 26.00
C ILE A 97 4.48 1.58 25.47
N SER A 98 3.64 0.99 26.33
CA SER A 98 2.30 0.52 25.97
C SER A 98 1.42 1.64 25.40
N SER A 99 1.48 2.85 25.97
CA SER A 99 0.76 4.00 25.43
C SER A 99 1.26 4.43 24.05
N TYR A 100 2.58 4.43 23.83
CA TYR A 100 3.17 4.72 22.52
C TYR A 100 2.84 3.66 21.47
N LYS A 101 2.80 2.37 21.85
CA LYS A 101 2.34 1.29 20.96
C LYS A 101 0.91 1.53 20.45
N ARG A 102 0.00 1.89 21.35
CA ARG A 102 -1.39 2.25 20.99
C ARG A 102 -1.50 3.51 20.13
N GLN A 103 -0.50 4.38 20.15
CA GLN A 103 -0.39 5.56 19.30
C GLN A 103 0.27 5.29 17.94
N GLY A 104 0.68 4.04 17.66
CA GLY A 104 1.27 3.65 16.37
C GLY A 104 2.81 3.59 16.37
N TYR A 105 3.47 3.68 17.52
CA TYR A 105 4.92 3.49 17.62
C TYR A 105 5.29 2.04 17.91
N GLU A 106 6.55 1.69 17.66
CA GLU A 106 7.16 0.45 18.10
C GLU A 106 8.46 0.73 18.86
N LEU A 107 8.76 -0.11 19.85
CA LEU A 107 9.96 0.01 20.68
C LEU A 107 11.19 -0.41 19.89
N VAL A 108 12.20 0.46 19.85
CA VAL A 108 13.52 0.15 19.27
C VAL A 108 14.50 -0.21 20.39
N ASN A 109 14.59 0.62 21.42
CA ASN A 109 15.47 0.38 22.57
C ASN A 109 14.89 0.99 23.84
N ASP A 110 15.03 0.27 24.96
CA ASP A 110 14.69 0.78 26.29
C ASP A 110 15.95 0.91 27.13
N GLY A 111 16.58 2.09 27.08
CA GLY A 111 17.82 2.36 27.82
C GLY A 111 17.65 2.37 29.33
N PHE A 112 16.45 2.57 29.86
CA PHE A 112 16.22 2.46 31.30
C PHE A 112 16.13 0.99 31.72
N THR A 113 15.27 0.19 31.08
CA THR A 113 15.10 -1.23 31.42
C THR A 113 16.37 -2.03 31.20
N ASN A 114 17.10 -1.73 30.12
CA ASN A 114 18.35 -2.40 29.77
C ASN A 114 19.56 -1.88 30.56
N SER A 115 19.42 -0.80 31.35
CA SER A 115 20.52 -0.31 32.18
C SER A 115 20.91 -1.32 33.25
N VAL A 116 22.21 -1.52 33.41
CA VAL A 116 22.80 -2.37 34.47
C VAL A 116 22.63 -1.73 35.84
N ASN A 117 22.71 -0.39 35.92
CA ASN A 117 22.53 0.35 37.15
C ASN A 117 21.30 1.27 37.04
N LYS A 118 20.35 1.06 37.94
CA LYS A 118 19.11 1.84 38.05
C LYS A 118 19.03 2.58 39.37
N ASN A 119 20.17 2.91 39.96
CA ASN A 119 20.26 3.76 41.13
C ASN A 119 20.64 5.18 40.72
N PHE A 120 20.18 6.15 41.48
CA PHE A 120 20.64 7.52 41.38
C PHE A 120 22.16 7.55 41.59
N ASP A 121 22.85 8.29 40.73
CA ASP A 121 24.27 8.50 40.89
C ASP A 121 24.59 9.43 42.08
N PHE A 122 25.85 9.83 42.19
CA PHE A 122 26.35 10.65 43.27
C PHE A 122 26.77 12.04 42.76
N ASP A 123 26.21 12.50 41.64
CA ASP A 123 26.50 13.81 41.03
C ASP A 123 25.24 14.69 41.04
N ALA A 124 25.05 15.45 42.11
CA ALA A 124 23.90 16.35 42.26
C ALA A 124 23.91 17.54 41.27
N SER A 125 24.97 17.72 40.48
CA SER A 125 25.09 18.83 39.53
C SER A 125 24.57 18.49 38.13
N VAL A 126 24.35 17.21 37.84
CA VAL A 126 23.93 16.71 36.52
C VAL A 126 22.77 15.73 36.70
N ASP A 127 21.65 16.01 36.03
CA ASP A 127 20.53 15.06 35.98
C ASP A 127 20.95 13.80 35.20
N GLN A 128 20.77 12.61 35.80
CA GLN A 128 21.06 11.33 35.15
C GLN A 128 20.03 11.07 34.04
N GLU A 129 20.44 10.86 32.79
CA GLU A 129 19.52 10.64 31.66
C GLU A 129 19.51 9.18 31.18
N PHE A 130 18.29 8.62 30.99
CA PHE A 130 18.03 7.35 30.33
C PHE A 130 17.18 7.60 29.09
N VAL A 131 17.51 6.97 27.96
CA VAL A 131 16.82 7.18 26.69
C VAL A 131 16.05 5.94 26.26
N VAL A 132 14.77 6.12 25.96
CA VAL A 132 13.90 5.12 25.31
C VAL A 132 13.66 5.57 23.88
N THR A 133 14.04 4.73 22.93
CA THR A 133 13.95 5.00 21.49
C THR A 133 12.75 4.27 20.90
N LEU A 134 11.90 5.03 20.19
CA LEU A 134 10.69 4.55 19.52
C LEU A 134 10.77 4.91 18.04
N ARG A 135 10.19 4.08 17.17
CA ARG A 135 10.00 4.43 15.76
C ARG A 135 8.52 4.35 15.39
N GLU A 136 8.12 5.09 14.37
CA GLU A 136 6.77 5.01 13.85
C GLU A 136 6.58 3.66 13.16
N ARG A 137 5.51 2.93 13.50
CA ARG A 137 5.21 1.62 12.91
C ARG A 137 4.58 1.83 11.54
N ILE A 138 5.12 1.14 10.55
CA ILE A 138 4.60 1.11 9.18
C ILE A 138 4.03 -0.27 8.92
N GLU A 139 2.75 -0.34 8.55
CA GLU A 139 2.06 -1.60 8.28
C GLU A 139 1.79 -1.74 6.76
N PRO A 140 2.17 -2.88 6.13
CA PRO A 140 1.83 -3.15 4.76
C PRO A 140 0.35 -3.56 4.62
N ILE A 141 -0.28 -3.09 3.55
CA ILE A 141 -1.62 -3.49 3.14
C ILE A 141 -1.49 -4.26 1.83
N ASP A 142 -1.63 -5.57 1.97
CA ASP A 142 -1.60 -6.53 0.88
C ASP A 142 -2.88 -6.38 0.04
N PRO A 143 -2.78 -6.13 -1.28
CA PRO A 143 -3.95 -6.05 -2.15
C PRO A 143 -4.78 -7.34 -2.13
N ASP A 144 -4.21 -8.50 -1.87
CA ASP A 144 -4.97 -9.76 -1.86
C ASP A 144 -5.74 -9.99 -0.55
N LYS A 145 -5.65 -9.07 0.42
CA LYS A 145 -6.39 -9.10 1.69
C LYS A 145 -7.51 -8.07 1.72
N PRO A 146 -8.54 -8.25 2.58
CA PRO A 146 -9.54 -7.22 2.82
C PRO A 146 -8.89 -5.91 3.28
N THR A 147 -9.36 -4.80 2.73
CA THR A 147 -8.94 -3.47 3.18
C THR A 147 -9.26 -3.31 4.66
N PRO A 148 -8.31 -2.84 5.50
CA PRO A 148 -8.58 -2.57 6.90
C PRO A 148 -9.70 -1.54 7.10
N THR A 149 -10.41 -1.65 8.21
CA THR A 149 -11.44 -0.68 8.60
C THR A 149 -10.87 0.32 9.60
N PRO A 150 -11.08 1.64 9.42
CA PRO A 150 -10.69 2.65 10.39
C PRO A 150 -11.17 2.33 11.81
N ASP A 151 -10.43 2.80 12.81
CA ASP A 151 -10.68 2.63 14.24
C ASP A 151 -10.69 1.18 14.77
N LYS A 152 -10.51 0.18 13.91
CA LYS A 152 -10.31 -1.21 14.32
C LYS A 152 -8.86 -1.44 14.74
N PRO A 153 -8.62 -2.30 15.76
CA PRO A 153 -7.27 -2.69 16.15
C PRO A 153 -6.53 -3.33 14.97
N VAL A 154 -5.23 -3.01 14.81
CA VAL A 154 -4.37 -3.66 13.82
C VAL A 154 -4.23 -5.16 14.13
N ASP A 155 -4.03 -5.51 15.41
CA ASP A 155 -4.09 -6.88 15.91
C ASP A 155 -5.12 -6.99 17.05
N PRO A 156 -6.33 -7.56 16.81
CA PRO A 156 -7.36 -7.69 17.82
C PRO A 156 -6.97 -8.46 19.09
N ASN A 157 -5.88 -9.23 19.07
CA ASN A 157 -5.42 -10.03 20.21
C ASN A 157 -4.37 -9.29 21.06
N ASP A 158 -3.82 -8.18 20.58
CA ASP A 158 -2.85 -7.37 21.30
C ASP A 158 -3.54 -6.11 21.89
N PRO A 159 -3.67 -5.99 23.22
CA PRO A 159 -4.31 -4.83 23.86
C PRO A 159 -3.55 -3.52 23.65
N ASP A 160 -2.26 -3.59 23.29
CA ASP A 160 -1.42 -2.43 23.00
C ASP A 160 -1.31 -2.12 21.52
N THR A 161 -2.08 -2.81 20.67
CA THR A 161 -2.09 -2.54 19.23
C THR A 161 -2.69 -1.16 18.94
N PRO A 162 -2.12 -0.41 17.97
CA PRO A 162 -2.77 0.80 17.48
C PRO A 162 -4.05 0.46 16.71
N LYS A 163 -4.88 1.48 16.50
CA LYS A 163 -6.01 1.39 15.58
C LYS A 163 -5.60 1.81 14.18
N TRP A 164 -6.26 1.27 13.16
CA TRP A 164 -6.08 1.73 11.79
C TRP A 164 -6.52 3.20 11.63
N PRO A 165 -5.69 4.06 10.99
CA PRO A 165 -6.04 5.46 10.75
C PRO A 165 -7.08 5.60 9.64
N ASP A 166 -7.80 6.73 9.59
CA ASP A 166 -8.88 6.98 8.63
C ASP A 166 -8.53 6.73 7.14
N PRO A 167 -7.33 7.10 6.63
CA PRO A 167 -6.99 6.96 5.21
C PRO A 167 -7.00 5.52 4.67
N VAL A 168 -7.01 4.49 5.52
CA VAL A 168 -7.02 3.09 5.04
C VAL A 168 -8.28 2.73 4.25
N LYS A 169 -9.40 3.43 4.50
CA LYS A 169 -10.67 3.18 3.80
C LYS A 169 -10.62 3.58 2.32
N ASP A 170 -9.73 4.52 1.98
CA ASP A 170 -9.62 5.12 0.65
C ASP A 170 -8.47 4.50 -0.17
N ILE A 171 -7.96 3.34 0.25
CA ILE A 171 -6.85 2.67 -0.43
C ILE A 171 -7.27 2.15 -1.79
N VAL A 172 -6.54 2.57 -2.82
CA VAL A 172 -6.65 2.06 -4.18
C VAL A 172 -5.40 1.26 -4.52
N ASN A 173 -5.51 -0.06 -4.40
CA ASN A 173 -4.39 -0.99 -4.56
C ASN A 173 -4.68 -2.12 -5.55
N LYS A 174 -5.82 -2.06 -6.24
CA LYS A 174 -6.22 -2.88 -7.37
C LYS A 174 -6.76 -1.98 -8.46
N GLU A 175 -6.46 -2.33 -9.71
CA GLU A 175 -7.02 -1.68 -10.88
C GLU A 175 -7.17 -2.70 -12.00
N THR A 176 -8.08 -2.44 -12.93
CA THR A 176 -8.27 -3.28 -14.11
C THR A 176 -8.39 -2.41 -15.34
N VAL A 177 -7.86 -2.91 -16.47
CA VAL A 177 -8.13 -2.34 -17.78
C VAL A 177 -8.81 -3.41 -18.61
N THR A 178 -9.87 -3.04 -19.31
CA THR A 178 -10.64 -3.94 -20.17
C THR A 178 -10.48 -3.57 -21.64
N ARG A 179 -10.53 -4.59 -22.50
CA ARG A 179 -10.70 -4.42 -23.94
C ARG A 179 -11.94 -5.17 -24.37
N THR A 180 -12.86 -4.49 -25.05
CA THR A 180 -14.03 -5.10 -25.67
C THR A 180 -13.98 -4.94 -27.18
N ILE A 181 -14.24 -6.03 -27.90
CA ILE A 181 -14.31 -6.09 -29.35
C ILE A 181 -15.74 -6.39 -29.75
N HIS A 182 -16.39 -5.41 -30.39
CA HIS A 182 -17.73 -5.53 -30.93
C HIS A 182 -17.71 -6.05 -32.36
N TYR A 183 -18.63 -6.96 -32.66
CA TYR A 183 -18.81 -7.51 -34.02
C TYR A 183 -20.20 -7.16 -34.54
N VAL A 184 -20.27 -6.27 -35.53
CA VAL A 184 -21.53 -5.72 -36.05
C VAL A 184 -21.64 -5.85 -37.56
N TYR A 185 -22.86 -5.86 -38.09
CA TYR A 185 -23.13 -5.67 -39.51
C TYR A 185 -23.10 -4.18 -39.89
N GLU A 186 -23.13 -3.86 -41.20
CA GLU A 186 -23.17 -2.47 -41.71
C GLU A 186 -24.32 -1.63 -41.13
N ASP A 187 -25.42 -2.26 -40.74
CA ASP A 187 -26.59 -1.60 -40.14
C ASP A 187 -26.46 -1.39 -38.62
N GLY A 188 -25.32 -1.76 -38.02
CA GLY A 188 -25.04 -1.68 -36.60
C GLY A 188 -25.66 -2.80 -35.76
N SER A 189 -26.39 -3.74 -36.37
CA SER A 189 -26.91 -4.90 -35.64
C SER A 189 -25.79 -5.89 -35.30
N LYS A 190 -25.99 -6.63 -34.21
CA LYS A 190 -24.99 -7.58 -33.70
C LYS A 190 -24.78 -8.74 -34.68
N ALA A 191 -23.53 -8.93 -35.12
CA ALA A 191 -23.12 -10.02 -36.00
C ALA A 191 -22.59 -11.24 -35.23
N LYS A 192 -21.81 -11.00 -34.16
CA LYS A 192 -21.29 -12.02 -33.24
C LYS A 192 -21.29 -11.50 -31.81
N ASP A 193 -21.07 -12.41 -30.86
CA ASP A 193 -20.84 -12.04 -29.47
C ASP A 193 -19.55 -11.26 -29.30
N ASP A 194 -19.59 -10.26 -28.43
CA ASP A 194 -18.42 -9.45 -28.10
C ASP A 194 -17.35 -10.31 -27.43
N VAL A 195 -16.09 -9.96 -27.67
CA VAL A 195 -14.95 -10.53 -26.95
C VAL A 195 -14.46 -9.50 -25.95
N THR A 196 -14.42 -9.87 -24.67
CA THR A 196 -13.92 -9.00 -23.60
C THR A 196 -12.71 -9.65 -22.93
N GLU A 197 -11.63 -8.91 -22.81
CA GLU A 197 -10.42 -9.28 -22.08
C GLU A 197 -10.19 -8.29 -20.93
N THR A 198 -9.53 -8.75 -19.86
CA THR A 198 -9.26 -7.91 -18.69
C THR A 198 -7.85 -8.16 -18.20
N LEU A 199 -7.08 -7.08 -18.07
CA LEU A 199 -5.79 -7.08 -17.41
C LEU A 199 -5.97 -6.61 -15.97
N TYR A 200 -5.29 -7.29 -15.04
CA TYR A 200 -5.41 -7.05 -13.61
C TYR A 200 -4.11 -6.49 -13.06
N PHE A 201 -4.20 -5.40 -12.30
CA PHE A 201 -3.07 -4.74 -11.68
C PHE A 201 -3.28 -4.69 -10.17
N LYS A 202 -2.19 -4.88 -9.42
CA LYS A 202 -2.20 -4.73 -7.96
C LYS A 202 -0.94 -4.06 -7.46
N ARG A 203 -0.98 -3.47 -6.27
CA ARG A 203 0.19 -2.91 -5.60
C ARG A 203 0.07 -3.01 -4.10
N PHE A 204 1.18 -3.01 -3.38
CA PHE A 204 1.15 -2.82 -1.93
C PHE A 204 0.97 -1.34 -1.58
N ALA A 205 0.24 -1.07 -0.51
CA ALA A 205 0.27 0.21 0.19
C ALA A 205 0.97 0.03 1.55
N TYR A 206 1.65 1.06 2.04
CA TYR A 206 2.30 1.08 3.34
C TYR A 206 1.73 2.25 4.14
N VAL A 207 1.18 1.96 5.30
CA VAL A 207 0.51 2.96 6.14
C VAL A 207 1.34 3.21 7.38
N ASN A 208 1.69 4.46 7.59
CA ASN A 208 2.26 4.91 8.86
C ASN A 208 1.14 5.07 9.89
N LEU A 209 1.22 4.31 10.99
CA LEU A 209 0.15 4.25 11.98
C LEU A 209 0.12 5.46 12.93
N VAL A 210 1.18 6.27 12.96
CA VAL A 210 1.23 7.53 13.74
C VAL A 210 0.66 8.68 12.93
N THR A 211 1.10 8.82 11.69
CA THR A 211 0.77 9.99 10.84
C THR A 211 -0.41 9.77 9.91
N GLY A 212 -0.81 8.52 9.67
CA GLY A 212 -1.81 8.15 8.67
C GLY A 212 -1.31 8.25 7.22
N HIS A 213 -0.05 8.59 6.99
CA HIS A 213 0.52 8.70 5.65
C HIS A 213 0.51 7.35 4.93
N VAL A 214 0.07 7.34 3.67
CA VAL A 214 -0.01 6.16 2.82
C VAL A 214 0.99 6.28 1.68
N GLU A 215 1.90 5.32 1.59
CA GLU A 215 2.90 5.23 0.53
C GLU A 215 2.59 4.02 -0.35
N TYR A 216 2.52 4.21 -1.67
CA TYR A 216 2.19 3.14 -2.61
C TYR A 216 3.46 2.58 -3.26
N ARG A 217 3.55 1.26 -3.37
CA ARG A 217 4.53 0.61 -4.24
C ARG A 217 4.12 0.73 -5.70
N GLN A 218 5.08 0.40 -6.57
CA GLN A 218 4.84 0.26 -7.99
C GLN A 218 3.78 -0.82 -8.24
N TRP A 219 2.98 -0.60 -9.29
CA TRP A 219 2.02 -1.59 -9.77
C TRP A 219 2.73 -2.84 -10.27
N THR A 220 2.11 -3.98 -10.00
CA THR A 220 2.51 -5.28 -10.52
C THR A 220 1.34 -5.90 -11.28
N SER A 221 1.67 -6.69 -12.28
CA SER A 221 0.73 -7.52 -13.01
C SER A 221 1.42 -8.78 -13.51
N ASN A 222 0.64 -9.82 -13.75
CA ASN A 222 1.10 -11.03 -14.42
C ASN A 222 1.14 -10.85 -15.95
N ASP A 223 0.39 -9.88 -16.47
CA ASP A 223 0.27 -9.63 -17.90
C ASP A 223 -0.02 -8.13 -18.17
N ARG A 224 0.58 -7.61 -19.23
CA ARG A 224 0.41 -6.21 -19.66
C ARG A 224 0.08 -6.11 -21.15
N THR A 225 -0.38 -7.23 -21.73
CA THR A 225 -0.66 -7.34 -23.15
C THR A 225 -2.07 -7.85 -23.34
N PHE A 226 -2.85 -7.15 -24.15
CA PHE A 226 -3.99 -7.79 -24.81
C PHE A 226 -3.48 -8.44 -26.09
N ASP A 227 -3.69 -9.73 -26.26
CA ASP A 227 -3.18 -10.49 -27.40
C ASP A 227 -3.87 -10.08 -28.72
N SER A 228 -3.40 -10.57 -29.85
CA SER A 228 -4.14 -10.37 -31.11
C SER A 228 -5.35 -11.30 -31.17
N VAL A 229 -6.51 -10.80 -31.60
CA VAL A 229 -7.74 -11.58 -31.75
C VAL A 229 -8.08 -11.72 -33.23
N LEU A 230 -8.13 -12.95 -33.73
CA LEU A 230 -8.59 -13.23 -35.10
C LEU A 230 -10.08 -12.94 -35.22
N THR A 231 -10.46 -12.23 -36.27
CA THR A 231 -11.86 -11.94 -36.56
C THR A 231 -12.59 -13.21 -37.02
N PRO A 232 -13.72 -13.59 -36.40
CA PRO A 232 -14.53 -14.71 -36.85
C PRO A 232 -15.01 -14.53 -38.28
N THR A 233 -15.06 -15.60 -39.07
CA THR A 233 -15.65 -15.54 -40.42
C THR A 233 -17.16 -15.72 -40.35
N ILE A 234 -17.88 -15.04 -41.25
CA ILE A 234 -19.34 -15.18 -41.43
C ILE A 234 -19.59 -15.41 -42.91
N LYS A 235 -20.30 -16.49 -43.27
CA LYS A 235 -20.51 -16.85 -44.68
C LYS A 235 -21.26 -15.74 -45.43
N GLY A 236 -20.72 -15.31 -46.57
CA GLY A 236 -21.23 -14.23 -47.42
C GLY A 236 -21.07 -12.82 -46.83
N TYR A 237 -20.17 -12.67 -45.85
CA TYR A 237 -19.73 -11.37 -45.35
C TYR A 237 -18.20 -11.31 -45.26
N THR A 238 -17.66 -10.14 -45.57
CA THR A 238 -16.26 -9.77 -45.37
C THR A 238 -16.17 -8.74 -44.25
N ALA A 239 -15.36 -9.03 -43.24
CA ALA A 239 -15.06 -8.06 -42.18
C ALA A 239 -14.08 -6.99 -42.67
N ASP A 240 -14.22 -5.76 -42.16
CA ASP A 240 -13.28 -4.66 -42.40
C ASP A 240 -11.87 -4.93 -41.86
N LYS A 241 -11.79 -5.71 -40.77
CA LYS A 241 -10.55 -6.15 -40.13
C LYS A 241 -10.53 -7.68 -40.04
N ASN A 242 -9.47 -8.32 -40.53
CA ASN A 242 -9.28 -9.76 -40.37
C ASN A 242 -8.72 -10.16 -38.98
N MET A 243 -8.16 -9.20 -38.25
CA MET A 243 -7.60 -9.39 -36.91
C MET A 243 -7.57 -8.06 -36.17
N ILE A 244 -7.82 -8.09 -34.87
CA ILE A 244 -7.53 -6.99 -33.95
C ILE A 244 -6.10 -7.17 -33.43
N PRO A 245 -5.20 -6.17 -33.60
CA PRO A 245 -3.81 -6.30 -33.18
C PRO A 245 -3.67 -6.36 -31.66
N ALA A 246 -2.53 -6.89 -31.21
CA ALA A 246 -2.18 -6.88 -29.80
C ALA A 246 -1.90 -5.45 -29.31
N VAL A 247 -2.21 -5.19 -28.04
CA VAL A 247 -1.87 -3.93 -27.34
C VAL A 247 -0.94 -4.28 -26.19
N THR A 248 0.32 -3.87 -26.27
CA THR A 248 1.36 -4.19 -25.29
C THR A 248 1.65 -3.00 -24.37
N GLY A 249 2.15 -3.30 -23.16
CA GLY A 249 2.58 -2.27 -22.22
C GLY A 249 1.41 -1.47 -21.62
N VAL A 250 0.23 -2.09 -21.49
CA VAL A 250 -0.95 -1.46 -20.91
C VAL A 250 -0.64 -1.01 -19.48
N GLU A 251 -0.82 0.28 -19.22
CA GLU A 251 -0.64 0.87 -17.90
C GLU A 251 -1.89 0.64 -17.03
N PRO A 252 -1.74 0.49 -15.70
CA PRO A 252 -2.85 0.22 -14.79
C PRO A 252 -3.98 1.24 -14.87
N THR A 253 -3.68 2.49 -15.16
CA THR A 253 -4.66 3.59 -15.23
C THR A 253 -4.98 3.98 -16.67
N ALA A 254 -4.69 3.12 -17.64
CA ALA A 254 -5.11 3.33 -19.01
C ALA A 254 -6.66 3.26 -19.09
N PRO A 255 -7.30 4.05 -19.97
CA PRO A 255 -8.73 3.90 -20.20
C PRO A 255 -9.02 2.53 -20.81
N ASP A 256 -10.25 2.06 -20.61
CA ASP A 256 -10.76 0.87 -21.30
C ASP A 256 -10.74 1.08 -22.83
N ILE A 257 -10.55 -0.02 -23.55
CA ILE A 257 -10.38 -0.03 -25.01
C ILE A 257 -11.64 -0.63 -25.63
N GLU A 258 -12.26 0.13 -26.54
CA GLU A 258 -13.39 -0.33 -27.34
C GLU A 258 -12.96 -0.44 -28.81
N GLU A 259 -13.14 -1.62 -29.39
CA GLU A 259 -12.86 -1.90 -30.80
C GLU A 259 -14.14 -2.37 -31.48
N THR A 260 -14.31 -2.03 -32.76
CA THR A 260 -15.43 -2.51 -33.56
C THR A 260 -14.92 -3.13 -34.85
N VAL A 261 -15.49 -4.28 -35.19
CA VAL A 261 -15.34 -4.99 -36.47
C VAL A 261 -16.69 -4.95 -37.17
N THR A 262 -16.70 -4.48 -38.41
CA THR A 262 -17.91 -4.35 -39.23
C THR A 262 -17.89 -5.35 -40.37
N TYR A 263 -18.95 -6.14 -40.49
CA TYR A 263 -19.17 -7.11 -41.56
C TYR A 263 -20.00 -6.51 -42.69
N VAL A 264 -19.43 -6.51 -43.89
CA VAL A 264 -20.04 -6.07 -45.14
C VAL A 264 -20.47 -7.30 -45.92
N LYS A 265 -21.69 -7.31 -46.47
CA LYS A 265 -22.14 -8.41 -47.34
C LYS A 265 -21.23 -8.52 -48.56
N ASP A 266 -20.82 -9.74 -48.90
CA ASP A 266 -19.98 -9.98 -50.06
C ASP A 266 -20.72 -9.65 -51.36
N ALA A 267 -20.00 -9.08 -52.33
CA ALA A 267 -20.52 -8.89 -53.68
C ALA A 267 -20.75 -10.25 -54.36
N GLN A 268 -21.87 -10.36 -55.07
CA GLN A 268 -22.34 -11.57 -55.72
C GLN A 268 -22.75 -11.32 -57.17
N LYS A 269 -22.71 -12.37 -57.97
CA LYS A 269 -23.15 -12.36 -59.37
C LYS A 269 -23.98 -13.60 -59.67
N ALA A 270 -25.17 -13.37 -60.24
CA ALA A 270 -26.06 -14.40 -60.72
C ALA A 270 -26.09 -14.39 -62.25
N ILE A 271 -26.10 -15.56 -62.87
CA ILE A 271 -26.12 -15.76 -64.31
C ILE A 271 -27.45 -16.38 -64.69
N ILE A 272 -28.19 -15.72 -65.58
CA ILE A 272 -29.40 -16.28 -66.19
C ILE A 272 -29.05 -16.67 -67.61
N LYS A 273 -28.90 -17.97 -67.83
CA LYS A 273 -28.49 -18.56 -69.09
C LYS A 273 -29.70 -19.03 -69.88
N TYR A 274 -29.84 -18.55 -71.10
CA TYR A 274 -30.87 -18.97 -72.04
C TYR A 274 -30.29 -19.98 -73.02
N VAL A 275 -30.83 -21.20 -73.06
CA VAL A 275 -30.29 -22.31 -73.88
C VAL A 275 -31.36 -22.87 -74.80
N ASN A 276 -30.93 -23.51 -75.89
CA ASN A 276 -31.82 -24.30 -76.72
C ASN A 276 -31.77 -25.81 -76.37
N GLU A 277 -32.88 -26.52 -76.60
CA GLU A 277 -33.04 -27.93 -76.25
C GLU A 277 -32.19 -28.86 -77.15
N LYS A 278 -31.92 -28.44 -78.40
CA LYS A 278 -31.07 -29.17 -79.35
C LYS A 278 -29.59 -28.81 -79.15
N GLY A 279 -28.99 -29.39 -78.12
CA GLY A 279 -27.54 -29.41 -77.92
C GLY A 279 -27.01 -28.51 -76.80
N ASN A 280 -27.88 -28.00 -75.92
CA ASN A 280 -27.51 -27.08 -74.83
C ASN A 280 -26.70 -25.86 -75.33
N VAL A 281 -26.99 -25.40 -76.54
CA VAL A 281 -26.29 -24.24 -77.10
C VAL A 281 -26.84 -23.01 -76.41
N GLU A 282 -25.95 -22.24 -75.81
CA GLU A 282 -26.28 -20.97 -75.19
C GLU A 282 -26.67 -19.95 -76.25
N LEU A 283 -27.90 -19.43 -76.14
CA LEU A 283 -28.43 -18.37 -76.99
C LEU A 283 -27.96 -17.00 -76.47
N SER A 284 -28.03 -16.82 -75.15
CA SER A 284 -27.54 -15.63 -74.46
C SER A 284 -27.41 -15.90 -72.97
N ARG A 285 -26.67 -15.05 -72.26
CA ARG A 285 -26.73 -14.93 -70.81
C ARG A 285 -26.97 -13.49 -70.40
N ASP A 286 -27.66 -13.31 -69.29
CA ASP A 286 -27.78 -12.04 -68.60
C ASP A 286 -27.09 -12.17 -67.21
N GLU A 287 -26.38 -11.13 -66.79
CA GLU A 287 -25.66 -11.08 -65.51
C GLU A 287 -26.35 -10.09 -64.57
N VAL A 288 -26.53 -10.50 -63.32
CA VAL A 288 -27.13 -9.65 -62.28
C VAL A 288 -26.15 -9.58 -61.12
N LEU A 289 -25.71 -8.37 -60.78
CA LEU A 289 -24.84 -8.12 -59.64
C LEU A 289 -25.67 -7.77 -58.41
N GLY A 290 -25.21 -8.17 -57.24
CA GLY A 290 -25.82 -7.80 -55.97
C GLY A 290 -24.93 -8.17 -54.80
N LYS A 291 -25.51 -8.34 -53.61
CA LYS A 291 -24.79 -8.78 -52.42
C LYS A 291 -25.41 -10.06 -51.86
N SER A 292 -24.63 -10.83 -51.10
CA SER A 292 -25.06 -12.10 -50.51
C SER A 292 -26.38 -11.98 -49.75
N GLY A 293 -27.31 -12.91 -50.03
CA GLY A 293 -28.63 -12.96 -49.42
C GLY A 293 -29.63 -11.88 -49.87
N ASP A 294 -29.23 -10.89 -50.67
CA ASP A 294 -30.17 -9.92 -51.26
C ASP A 294 -31.01 -10.58 -52.36
N ALA A 295 -32.20 -10.05 -52.60
CA ALA A 295 -33.07 -10.54 -53.69
C ALA A 295 -32.45 -10.21 -55.07
N ILE A 296 -32.42 -11.21 -55.96
CA ILE A 296 -32.07 -11.06 -57.37
C ILE A 296 -33.26 -10.41 -58.06
N ASN A 297 -33.20 -9.08 -58.21
CA ASN A 297 -34.24 -8.31 -58.88
C ASN A 297 -34.15 -8.47 -60.41
N TYR A 298 -34.61 -9.61 -60.91
CA TYR A 298 -34.57 -9.98 -62.33
C TYR A 298 -35.90 -10.59 -62.79
N SER A 299 -36.21 -10.46 -64.08
CA SER A 299 -37.38 -11.09 -64.70
C SER A 299 -37.03 -11.65 -66.08
N THR A 300 -37.34 -12.92 -66.30
CA THR A 300 -37.10 -13.62 -67.56
C THR A 300 -38.10 -13.26 -68.66
N ALA A 301 -39.23 -12.64 -68.30
CA ALA A 301 -40.38 -12.45 -69.17
C ALA A 301 -40.04 -11.75 -70.49
N THR A 302 -39.28 -10.65 -70.43
CA THR A 302 -38.89 -9.87 -71.62
C THR A 302 -38.06 -10.68 -72.60
N LYS A 303 -37.07 -11.44 -72.10
CA LYS A 303 -36.19 -12.26 -72.93
C LYS A 303 -36.93 -13.45 -73.53
N ILE A 304 -37.76 -14.14 -72.73
CA ILE A 304 -38.63 -15.22 -73.19
C ILE A 304 -39.56 -14.74 -74.30
N SER A 305 -40.23 -13.58 -74.13
CA SER A 305 -41.09 -13.01 -75.18
C SER A 305 -40.31 -12.66 -76.46
N SER A 306 -39.05 -12.24 -76.34
CA SER A 306 -38.17 -11.99 -77.49
C SER A 306 -37.87 -13.27 -78.27
N TYR A 307 -37.48 -14.34 -77.57
CA TYR A 307 -37.22 -15.64 -78.20
C TYR A 307 -38.47 -16.26 -78.82
N LYS A 308 -39.64 -16.12 -78.19
CA LYS A 308 -40.92 -16.54 -78.78
C LYS A 308 -41.21 -15.86 -80.11
N ARG A 309 -40.89 -14.56 -80.27
CA ARG A 309 -41.02 -13.85 -81.56
C ARG A 309 -40.02 -14.33 -82.62
N GLN A 310 -38.91 -14.92 -82.21
CA GLN A 310 -37.90 -15.51 -83.10
C GLN A 310 -38.21 -16.98 -83.44
N GLY A 311 -39.32 -17.52 -82.95
CA GLY A 311 -39.79 -18.88 -83.26
C GLY A 311 -39.39 -19.95 -82.24
N TYR A 312 -38.85 -19.57 -81.08
CA TYR A 312 -38.59 -20.52 -79.98
C TYR A 312 -39.84 -20.75 -79.12
N GLU A 313 -39.95 -21.91 -78.50
CA GLU A 313 -40.96 -22.23 -77.49
C GLU A 313 -40.29 -22.40 -76.11
N LEU A 314 -40.95 -21.95 -75.03
CA LEU A 314 -40.40 -22.06 -73.68
C LEU A 314 -40.61 -23.48 -73.16
N VAL A 315 -39.54 -24.14 -72.77
CA VAL A 315 -39.59 -25.49 -72.16
C VAL A 315 -39.58 -25.40 -70.64
N SER A 316 -38.60 -24.69 -70.07
CA SER A 316 -38.46 -24.49 -68.63
C SER A 316 -37.97 -23.09 -68.31
N ASP A 317 -38.29 -22.59 -67.12
CA ASP A 317 -37.77 -21.33 -66.61
C ASP A 317 -37.27 -21.57 -65.19
N GLY A 318 -36.01 -21.99 -65.09
CA GLY A 318 -35.37 -22.36 -63.84
C GLY A 318 -35.27 -21.19 -62.87
N PHE A 319 -35.17 -19.95 -63.37
CA PHE A 319 -35.16 -18.76 -62.52
C PHE A 319 -36.55 -18.50 -61.92
N THR A 320 -37.60 -18.50 -62.73
CA THR A 320 -38.96 -18.24 -62.25
C THR A 320 -39.45 -19.33 -61.30
N SER A 321 -39.10 -20.60 -61.57
CA SER A 321 -39.46 -21.75 -60.73
C SER A 321 -38.60 -21.91 -59.48
N ALA A 322 -37.50 -21.16 -59.34
CA ALA A 322 -36.61 -21.27 -58.19
C ALA A 322 -37.35 -20.94 -56.88
N SER A 323 -37.17 -21.78 -55.87
CA SER A 323 -37.73 -21.60 -54.53
C SER A 323 -37.10 -20.43 -53.77
N ASN A 324 -35.83 -20.14 -54.04
CA ASN A 324 -35.10 -18.98 -53.52
C ASN A 324 -34.54 -18.18 -54.70
N LYS A 325 -34.83 -16.89 -54.73
CA LYS A 325 -34.36 -15.94 -55.75
C LYS A 325 -33.44 -14.89 -55.14
N ASN A 326 -32.78 -15.22 -54.04
CA ASN A 326 -31.74 -14.38 -53.46
C ASN A 326 -30.38 -14.89 -53.92
N PHE A 327 -29.42 -13.97 -54.01
CA PHE A 327 -28.02 -14.32 -54.15
C PHE A 327 -27.64 -15.29 -53.02
N ASP A 328 -26.92 -16.34 -53.35
CA ASP A 328 -26.38 -17.22 -52.32
C ASP A 328 -25.24 -16.54 -51.54
N PHE A 329 -24.52 -17.31 -50.75
CA PHE A 329 -23.42 -16.83 -49.91
C PHE A 329 -22.08 -17.43 -50.36
N ASP A 330 -22.00 -17.92 -51.60
CA ASP A 330 -20.80 -18.56 -52.15
C ASP A 330 -20.12 -17.61 -53.13
N THR A 331 -19.02 -16.98 -52.71
CA THR A 331 -18.25 -16.08 -53.57
C THR A 331 -17.33 -16.83 -54.54
N ALA A 332 -17.20 -18.16 -54.42
CA ALA A 332 -16.31 -18.94 -55.28
C ALA A 332 -16.96 -19.33 -56.61
N PHE A 333 -18.30 -19.39 -56.66
CA PHE A 333 -19.05 -19.81 -57.84
C PHE A 333 -20.23 -18.89 -58.09
N ASP A 334 -20.36 -18.41 -59.33
CA ASP A 334 -21.52 -17.63 -59.75
C ASP A 334 -22.78 -18.51 -59.71
N GLN A 335 -23.86 -18.00 -59.12
CA GLN A 335 -25.14 -18.70 -59.06
C GLN A 335 -25.79 -18.73 -60.46
N GLU A 336 -26.01 -19.91 -61.03
CA GLU A 336 -26.54 -20.05 -62.39
C GLU A 336 -28.00 -20.56 -62.41
N PHE A 337 -28.84 -19.91 -63.21
CA PHE A 337 -30.20 -20.33 -63.53
C PHE A 337 -30.32 -20.55 -65.05
N THR A 338 -30.97 -21.64 -65.46
CA THR A 338 -31.19 -21.97 -66.88
C THR A 338 -32.64 -21.74 -67.28
N VAL A 339 -32.84 -21.14 -68.46
CA VAL A 339 -34.12 -20.85 -69.12
C VAL A 339 -34.06 -21.28 -70.58
#